data_AF-A0A7C6R7D0-F1
#
_entry.id   AF-A0A7C6R7D0-F1
#
_cell.length_a   1.000
_cell.length_b   1.000
_cell.length_c   1.000
_cell.angle_alpha   90.00
_cell.angle_beta   90.00
_cell.angle_gamma   90.00
#
_symmetry.space_group_name_H-M   'P 1'
#
loop_
_entity.id
_entity.type
_entity.pdbx_description
1 polymer ?
#
loop_
_entity_poly.entity_id
_entity_poly.type
_entity_poly.pdbx_seq_one_letter_code
_entity_poly.pdbx_strand_id
1 'polypeptide(L)'
;YGAAGAIASCANVAPRLVADIYDKYQQGDMAGALEAQLRLNPLRIACSMGTFPAVIKEGLVQQGIPVGKCLDPIAELRPEEKEKLRAILEELALIPSS
;
A
#
# COMPACT_ATOMS: atom_id res chain seq x y z
N TYR A 1 -7.15 6.14 23.35
CA TYR A 1 -6.86 6.57 21.97
C TYR A 1 -8.18 6.89 21.29
N GLY A 2 -8.36 8.05 20.65
CA GLY A 2 -9.66 8.58 20.16
C GLY A 2 -9.59 9.23 18.77
N ALA A 3 -8.71 8.71 17.90
CA ALA A 3 -8.62 9.17 16.51
C ALA A 3 -9.81 8.64 15.70
N ALA A 4 -10.42 9.51 14.88
CA ALA A 4 -11.57 9.17 14.05
C ALA A 4 -11.21 8.51 12.69
N GLY A 5 -9.92 8.38 12.36
CA GLY A 5 -9.42 7.81 11.10
C GLY A 5 -7.92 8.07 10.87
N ALA A 6 -7.43 7.74 9.68
CA ALA A 6 -6.05 7.98 9.25
C ALA A 6 -5.96 8.43 7.79
N ILE A 7 -5.06 9.35 7.47
CA ILE A 7 -4.66 9.64 6.09
C ILE A 7 -3.52 8.69 5.73
N ALA A 8 -3.85 7.61 5.02
CA ALA A 8 -2.90 6.54 4.67
C ALA A 8 -2.53 6.60 3.18
N SER A 9 -1.27 6.90 2.87
CA SER A 9 -0.76 6.90 1.49
C SER A 9 -0.96 5.54 0.80
N CYS A 10 -0.82 4.44 1.55
CA CYS A 10 -1.07 3.07 1.08
C CYS A 10 -2.52 2.85 0.60
N ALA A 11 -3.49 3.67 1.02
CA ALA A 11 -4.87 3.55 0.57
C ALA A 11 -5.05 3.89 -0.92
N ASN A 12 -4.10 4.59 -1.54
CA ASN A 12 -4.10 4.76 -3.00
C ASN A 12 -3.90 3.41 -3.72
N VAL A 13 -3.15 2.50 -3.10
CA VAL A 13 -2.76 1.20 -3.69
C VAL A 13 -3.66 0.07 -3.18
N ALA A 14 -4.06 0.10 -1.91
CA ALA A 14 -4.88 -0.93 -1.26
C ALA A 14 -6.10 -0.34 -0.52
N PRO A 15 -7.02 0.35 -1.22
CA PRO A 15 -8.09 1.12 -0.57
C PRO A 15 -9.02 0.24 0.28
N ARG A 16 -9.42 -0.94 -0.22
CA ARG A 16 -10.33 -1.85 0.49
C ARG A 16 -9.71 -2.39 1.78
N LEU A 17 -8.45 -2.83 1.72
CA LEU A 17 -7.74 -3.37 2.88
C LEU A 17 -7.60 -2.32 3.99
N VAL A 18 -7.33 -1.05 3.62
CA VAL A 18 -7.26 0.04 4.59
C VAL A 18 -8.63 0.35 5.19
N ALA A 19 -9.70 0.34 4.39
CA ALA A 19 -11.07 0.52 4.88
C ALA A 19 -11.49 -0.59 5.86
N ASP A 20 -11.16 -1.85 5.56
CA ASP A 20 -11.49 -2.99 6.41
C ASP A 20 -10.91 -2.89 7.82
N ILE A 21 -9.71 -2.29 7.98
CA ILE A 21 -9.12 -2.03 9.31
C ILE A 21 -10.02 -1.12 10.13
N TYR A 22 -10.49 -0.02 9.51
CA TYR A 22 -11.34 0.95 10.18
C TYR A 22 -12.73 0.38 10.48
N ASP A 23 -13.35 -0.28 9.50
CA ASP A 23 -14.70 -0.83 9.63
C ASP A 23 -14.76 -1.88 10.73
N LYS A 24 -13.78 -2.80 10.80
CA LYS A 24 -13.70 -3.82 11.85
C LYS A 24 -13.44 -3.20 13.23
N TYR A 25 -12.58 -2.18 13.30
CA TYR A 25 -12.36 -1.45 14.55
C TYR A 25 -13.64 -0.78 15.05
N GLN A 26 -14.39 -0.10 14.17
CA GLN A 26 -15.68 0.54 14.50
C GLN A 26 -16.74 -0.47 14.95
N GLN A 27 -16.71 -1.69 14.39
CA GLN A 27 -17.61 -2.78 14.78
C GLN A 27 -17.19 -3.48 16.09
N GLY A 28 -16.05 -3.11 16.68
CA GLY A 28 -15.52 -3.74 17.89
C GLY A 28 -14.73 -5.03 17.63
N ASP A 29 -14.54 -5.43 16.37
CA ASP A 29 -13.72 -6.59 15.98
C ASP A 29 -12.22 -6.23 15.97
N MET A 30 -11.64 -6.20 17.17
CA MET A 30 -10.23 -5.88 17.35
C MET A 30 -9.30 -6.92 16.72
N ALA A 31 -9.69 -8.20 16.71
CA ALA A 31 -8.90 -9.28 16.15
C ALA A 31 -8.82 -9.16 14.62
N GLY A 32 -9.97 -8.98 13.96
CA GLY A 32 -10.01 -8.79 12.52
C GLY A 32 -9.38 -7.46 12.06
N ALA A 33 -9.47 -6.40 12.86
CA ALA A 33 -8.76 -5.14 12.59
C ALA A 33 -7.24 -5.33 12.66
N LEU A 34 -6.74 -6.07 13.66
CA LEU A 34 -5.33 -6.43 13.77
C LEU A 34 -4.88 -7.30 12.59
N GLU A 35 -5.66 -8.30 12.21
CA GLU A 35 -5.35 -9.15 11.05
C GLU A 35 -5.24 -8.34 9.76
N ALA A 36 -6.20 -7.44 9.50
CA ALA A 36 -6.16 -6.55 8.34
C ALA A 36 -4.95 -5.60 8.37
N GLN A 37 -4.59 -5.09 9.56
CA GLN A 37 -3.39 -4.28 9.75
C GLN A 37 -2.11 -5.08 9.46
N LEU A 38 -2.02 -6.32 9.94
CA LEU A 38 -0.89 -7.21 9.69
C LEU A 38 -0.76 -7.52 8.19
N ARG A 39 -1.87 -7.75 7.50
CA ARG A 39 -1.89 -7.91 6.03
C ARG A 39 -1.42 -6.65 5.31
N LEU A 40 -1.71 -5.45 5.82
CA LEU A 40 -1.25 -4.20 5.19
C LEU A 40 0.24 -3.91 5.43
N ASN A 41 0.84 -4.47 6.49
CA ASN A 41 2.20 -4.14 6.91
C ASN A 41 3.28 -4.26 5.82
N PRO A 42 3.31 -5.32 4.97
CA PRO A 42 4.31 -5.43 3.91
C PRO A 42 4.31 -4.22 2.98
N LEU A 43 3.13 -3.78 2.52
CA LEU A 43 2.98 -2.59 1.68
C LEU A 43 3.34 -1.30 2.42
N ARG A 44 2.96 -1.19 3.70
CA ARG A 44 3.34 -0.03 4.53
C ARG A 44 4.85 0.08 4.70
N ILE A 45 5.54 -1.04 4.94
CA ILE A 45 6.99 -1.09 5.07
C ILE A 45 7.66 -0.80 3.72
N ALA A 46 7.13 -1.33 2.62
CA ALA A 46 7.62 -1.04 1.27
C ALA A 46 7.60 0.47 0.93
N CYS A 47 6.69 1.24 1.52
CA CYS A 47 6.67 2.70 1.35
C CYS A 47 7.95 3.40 1.83
N SER A 48 8.80 2.75 2.63
CA SER A 48 10.10 3.30 3.04
C SER A 48 11.23 3.05 2.04
N MET A 49 11.00 2.29 0.95
CA MET A 49 12.03 2.01 -0.09
C MET A 49 12.34 3.23 -0.96
N GLY A 50 11.43 4.20 -1.05
CA GLY A 50 11.64 5.41 -1.83
C GLY A 50 10.99 6.62 -1.20
N THR A 51 11.37 7.81 -1.67
CA THR A 51 10.75 9.07 -1.23
C THR A 51 9.30 9.11 -1.70
N PHE A 52 8.39 9.47 -0.79
CA PHE A 52 6.99 9.69 -1.17
C PHE A 52 6.90 10.73 -2.31
N PRO A 53 6.15 10.47 -3.41
CA PRO A 53 5.20 9.37 -3.62
C PRO A 53 5.70 8.23 -4.53
N ALA A 54 7.02 8.03 -4.71
CA ALA A 54 7.59 7.10 -5.69
C ALA A 54 7.02 5.67 -5.61
N VAL A 55 6.98 5.09 -4.40
CA VAL A 55 6.45 3.73 -4.17
C VAL A 55 4.96 3.63 -4.50
N ILE A 56 4.19 4.68 -4.18
CA ILE A 56 2.74 4.72 -4.43
C ILE A 56 2.47 4.80 -5.94
N LYS A 57 3.20 5.67 -6.64
CA LYS A 57 3.06 5.80 -8.10
C LYS A 57 3.47 4.52 -8.81
N GLU A 58 4.59 3.92 -8.43
CA GLU A 58 5.01 2.62 -8.98
C GLU A 58 3.94 1.55 -8.74
N GLY A 59 3.37 1.47 -7.53
CA GLY A 59 2.32 0.50 -7.24
C GLY A 59 1.06 0.67 -8.10
N LEU A 60 0.65 1.92 -8.35
CA LEU A 60 -0.45 2.23 -9.27
C LEU A 60 -0.12 1.83 -10.71
N VAL A 61 1.11 2.10 -11.17
CA VAL A 61 1.58 1.69 -12.50
C VAL A 61 1.55 0.17 -12.66
N GLN A 62 1.99 -0.59 -11.65
CA GLN A 62 1.95 -2.05 -11.65
C GLN A 62 0.51 -2.61 -11.63
N GLN A 63 -0.45 -1.88 -11.04
CA GLN A 63 -1.89 -2.15 -11.15
C GLN A 63 -2.50 -1.75 -12.50
N GLY A 64 -1.71 -1.25 -13.44
CA GLY A 64 -2.16 -0.82 -14.76
C GLY A 64 -2.74 0.60 -14.81
N ILE A 65 -2.56 1.41 -13.76
CA ILE A 65 -3.01 2.81 -13.70
C ILE A 65 -1.84 3.72 -14.09
N PRO A 66 -1.87 4.36 -15.28
CA PRO A 66 -0.71 5.08 -15.82
C PRO A 66 -0.56 6.48 -15.19
N VAL A 67 -0.06 6.54 -13.95
CA VAL A 67 0.20 7.82 -13.23
C VAL A 67 1.58 8.43 -13.52
N GLY A 68 2.39 7.73 -14.32
CA GLY A 68 3.74 8.14 -14.69
C GLY A 68 4.74 8.16 -13.53
N LYS A 69 5.98 8.54 -13.84
CA LYS A 69 7.05 8.66 -12.84
C LYS A 69 6.88 9.90 -11.95
N CYS A 70 7.69 9.97 -10.89
CA CYS A 70 7.88 11.21 -10.16
C CYS A 70 8.65 12.22 -11.00
N LEU A 71 8.39 13.51 -10.75
CA LEU A 71 9.25 14.59 -11.26
C LEU A 71 10.51 14.68 -10.39
N ASP A 72 11.58 15.18 -11.00
CA ASP A 72 12.82 15.48 -10.28
C ASP A 72 12.52 16.44 -9.10
N PRO A 73 13.21 16.28 -7.95
CA PRO A 73 14.40 15.44 -7.73
C PRO A 73 14.12 13.99 -7.29
N ILE A 74 12.86 13.53 -7.33
CA ILE A 74 12.50 12.19 -6.86
C ILE A 74 12.76 11.16 -7.95
N ALA A 75 13.77 10.31 -7.73
CA ALA A 75 14.11 9.22 -8.62
C ALA A 75 13.06 8.09 -8.58
N GLU A 76 13.06 7.29 -9.65
CA GLU A 76 12.31 6.04 -9.68
C GLU A 76 12.90 5.01 -8.70
N LEU A 77 12.08 4.02 -8.33
CA LEU A 77 12.55 2.86 -7.60
C LEU A 77 13.56 2.07 -8.45
N ARG A 78 14.54 1.47 -7.78
CA ARG A 78 15.50 0.58 -8.42
C ARG A 78 14.79 -0.69 -8.92
N PRO A 79 15.32 -1.39 -9.96
CA PRO A 79 14.69 -2.60 -10.49
C PRO A 79 14.36 -3.64 -9.41
N GLU A 80 15.26 -3.87 -8.46
CA GLU A 80 15.04 -4.80 -7.35
C GLU A 80 13.91 -4.37 -6.39
N GLU A 81 13.68 -3.07 -6.23
CA GLU A 81 12.59 -2.52 -5.41
C GLU A 81 11.26 -2.61 -6.14
N LYS A 82 11.26 -2.47 -7.47
CA LYS A 82 10.06 -2.66 -8.31
C LYS A 82 9.59 -4.12 -8.25
N GLU A 83 10.50 -5.09 -8.35
CA GLU A 83 10.17 -6.51 -8.21
C GLU A 83 9.70 -6.86 -6.80
N LYS A 84 10.35 -6.31 -5.76
CA LYS A 84 9.89 -6.49 -4.38
C LYS A 84 8.48 -5.92 -4.17
N LEU A 85 8.19 -4.75 -4.75
CA LEU A 85 6.85 -4.17 -4.69
C LEU A 85 5.83 -5.07 -5.41
N ARG A 86 6.18 -5.59 -6.58
CA ARG A 86 5.32 -6.53 -7.34
C ARG A 86 4.94 -7.74 -6.52
N ALA A 87 5.91 -8.41 -5.89
CA ALA A 87 5.66 -9.57 -5.03
C ALA A 87 4.68 -9.25 -3.88
N ILE A 88 4.82 -8.07 -3.27
CA ILE A 88 3.89 -7.60 -2.23
C ILE A 88 2.49 -7.37 -2.80
N LEU A 89 2.37 -6.78 -3.99
CA LEU A 89 1.07 -6.56 -4.63
C LEU A 89 0.39 -7.87 -5.01
N GLU A 90 1.14 -8.87 -5.47
CA GLU A 90 0.64 -10.23 -5.74
C GLU A 90 0.17 -10.92 -4.45
N GLU A 91 0.94 -10.85 -3.36
CA GLU A 91 0.56 -11.40 -2.04
C GLU A 91 -0.73 -10.76 -1.50
N LEU A 92 -0.92 -9.46 -1.76
CA LEU A 92 -2.13 -8.72 -1.39
C LEU A 92 -3.30 -8.92 -2.36
N ALA A 93 -3.12 -9.72 -3.41
CA ALA A 93 -4.08 -9.91 -4.50
C ALA A 93 -4.54 -8.60 -5.15
N LEU A 94 -3.65 -7.61 -5.21
CA LEU A 94 -3.88 -6.32 -5.88
C LEU A 94 -3.55 -6.38 -7.37
N ILE A 95 -2.71 -7.35 -7.76
CA ILE A 95 -2.41 -7.70 -9.15
C ILE A 95 -2.39 -9.23 -9.30
N PRO A 96 -2.56 -9.79 -10.51
CA PRO A 96 -2.47 -11.23 -10.74
C PRO A 96 -1.08 -11.77 -10.42
N SER A 97 -1.01 -12.96 -9.81
CA SER A 97 0.25 -13.70 -9.68
C SER A 97 0.72 -14.18 -11.06
N SER A 98 2.02 -14.03 -11.30
CA SER A 98 2.69 -14.38 -12.56
C SER A 98 3.03 -15.87 -12.66
#